data_AF-A0A9D1XYE7-F1
#
_entry.id   AF-A0A9D1XYE7-F1
#
_cell.length_a   1.000
_cell.length_b   1.000
_cell.length_c   1.000
_cell.angle_alpha   90.00
_cell.angle_beta   90.00
_cell.angle_gamma   90.00
#
_symmetry.space_group_name_H-M   'P 1'
#
loop_
_entity.id
_entity.type
_entity.pdbx_description
1 polymer ?
#
loop_
_entity_poly.entity_id
_entity_poly.type
_entity_poly.pdbx_seq_one_letter_code
_entity_poly.pdbx_strand_id
1 'polypeptide(L)'
;MAEEKDTKTTAADTKVNPAENKPAADTKPAADTKTAEEAKSATDTKPADAKSAKPAGKPKNDILGDGSDDGDLILENERVSIKLTPENATFKRSGGDLVSLDIINDKGEPESFERVVVLRSFPVTNPDEFLSVREPDSKKQGRGREIGMIRYMKDFDAETQALLLEELDRRYFTPEIKKINSVKDKFGYLYWDVVTTAGNVTFVLNNPFSNIRILEDGRIIINDVDGNVFTILEPDKFDPASFKKIEIYL
;
A
#
# COMPACT_ATOMS: atom_id res chain seq x y z
N MET A 1 37.95 -40.33 -28.91
CA MET A 1 39.21 -40.15 -29.65
C MET A 1 39.34 -38.66 -29.91
N ALA A 2 40.00 -37.91 -29.02
CA ALA A 2 41.44 -37.57 -29.08
C ALA A 2 41.73 -36.75 -30.37
N GLU A 3 42.23 -35.52 -30.36
CA GLU A 3 43.37 -34.98 -29.59
C GLU A 3 43.25 -33.46 -29.34
N GLU A 4 43.90 -33.08 -28.24
CA GLU A 4 44.24 -31.75 -27.74
C GLU A 4 45.63 -31.35 -28.27
N LYS A 5 45.85 -30.08 -28.64
CA LYS A 5 47.20 -29.48 -28.66
C LYS A 5 47.17 -28.01 -28.26
N ASP A 6 47.66 -27.79 -27.05
CA ASP A 6 48.19 -26.52 -26.54
C ASP A 6 49.39 -26.01 -27.35
N THR A 7 49.49 -24.69 -27.52
CA THR A 7 50.77 -23.98 -27.48
C THR A 7 50.60 -22.61 -26.82
N LYS A 8 51.56 -22.32 -25.95
CA LYS A 8 51.63 -21.26 -24.94
C LYS A 8 52.61 -20.14 -25.37
N THR A 9 52.52 -19.00 -24.67
CA THR A 9 53.57 -17.95 -24.42
C THR A 9 53.63 -16.85 -25.49
N THR A 10 53.59 -15.54 -25.20
CA THR A 10 54.40 -14.73 -24.26
C THR A 10 53.74 -13.40 -23.84
N ALA A 11 54.14 -12.92 -22.66
CA ALA A 11 53.74 -11.69 -21.97
C ALA A 11 54.61 -10.46 -22.32
N ALA A 12 54.05 -9.25 -22.09
CA ALA A 12 54.70 -8.06 -21.49
C ALA A 12 53.58 -7.01 -21.20
N ASP A 13 53.26 -6.58 -19.98
CA ASP A 13 54.00 -5.68 -19.05
C ASP A 13 54.40 -4.34 -19.73
N THR A 14 54.16 -3.11 -19.22
CA THR A 14 53.80 -2.54 -17.91
C THR A 14 53.50 -1.04 -18.15
N LYS A 15 52.57 -0.40 -17.41
CA LYS A 15 52.83 0.81 -16.57
C LYS A 15 51.57 1.50 -16.05
N VAL A 16 51.40 1.32 -14.74
CA VAL A 16 50.73 2.14 -13.74
C VAL A 16 51.61 3.39 -13.46
N ASN A 17 51.09 4.61 -13.22
CA ASN A 17 50.88 5.30 -11.92
C ASN A 17 50.91 6.86 -12.16
N PRO A 18 50.73 7.79 -11.19
CA PRO A 18 49.55 8.13 -10.36
C PRO A 18 49.29 9.66 -10.16
N ALA A 19 48.20 10.00 -9.44
CA ALA A 19 47.98 11.10 -8.45
C ALA A 19 48.28 12.60 -8.73
N GLU A 20 47.33 13.50 -8.46
CA GLU A 20 47.32 14.42 -7.27
C GLU A 20 46.24 15.56 -7.32
N ASN A 21 45.31 15.49 -6.36
CA ASN A 21 44.73 16.48 -5.42
C ASN A 21 44.75 18.04 -5.61
N LYS A 22 43.54 18.67 -5.64
CA LYS A 22 42.95 19.89 -4.94
C LYS A 22 43.76 21.22 -4.79
N PRO A 23 43.20 22.35 -4.22
CA PRO A 23 41.83 22.91 -4.09
C PRO A 23 41.74 24.48 -4.34
N ALA A 24 40.54 25.08 -4.33
CA ALA A 24 40.23 26.48 -3.88
C ALA A 24 38.68 26.66 -3.87
N ALA A 25 37.95 27.01 -2.81
CA ALA A 25 37.98 28.07 -1.78
C ALA A 25 37.18 29.34 -2.17
N ASP A 26 36.09 29.55 -1.39
CA ASP A 26 35.43 30.79 -0.94
C ASP A 26 34.98 31.89 -1.90
N THR A 27 33.69 32.29 -1.82
CA THR A 27 33.29 33.55 -1.14
C THR A 27 31.77 33.79 -1.14
N LYS A 28 31.28 34.29 0.01
CA LYS A 28 30.03 35.03 0.22
C LYS A 28 30.35 36.54 0.17
N PRO A 29 29.44 37.41 -0.31
CA PRO A 29 28.89 38.47 0.57
C PRO A 29 27.37 38.69 0.30
N ALA A 30 26.50 38.83 1.32
CA ALA A 30 26.14 40.02 2.11
C ALA A 30 24.94 40.81 1.53
N ALA A 31 24.06 41.17 2.47
CA ALA A 31 22.81 41.94 2.47
C ALA A 31 22.47 42.87 1.29
N ASP A 32 21.18 42.94 0.95
CA ASP A 32 20.51 44.23 0.92
C ASP A 32 18.99 44.16 1.15
N THR A 33 18.50 45.24 1.73
CA THR A 33 17.17 45.46 2.32
C THR A 33 16.27 46.11 1.27
N LYS A 34 14.99 45.71 1.15
CA LYS A 34 13.93 46.68 0.89
C LYS A 34 12.53 46.17 1.28
N THR A 35 11.88 47.08 1.98
CA THR A 35 10.62 47.09 2.70
C THR A 35 9.43 47.43 1.78
N ALA A 36 8.23 47.35 2.40
CA ALA A 36 6.91 47.89 2.03
C ALA A 36 5.98 46.85 1.36
N GLU A 37 4.72 46.66 1.77
CA GLU A 37 3.85 47.44 2.67
C GLU A 37 2.63 46.57 3.07
N GLU A 38 2.17 46.79 4.31
CA GLU A 38 0.79 46.85 4.87
C GLU A 38 -0.39 46.21 4.09
N ALA A 39 -1.44 45.64 4.70
CA ALA A 39 -2.07 45.98 5.97
C ALA A 39 -2.88 44.79 6.53
N LYS A 40 -2.82 44.61 7.85
CA LYS A 40 -3.81 43.87 8.66
C LYS A 40 -4.66 44.91 9.40
N SER A 41 -5.98 44.78 9.35
CA SER A 41 -6.89 45.35 10.34
C SER A 41 -7.65 44.23 11.04
N ALA A 42 -7.50 44.18 12.36
CA ALA A 42 -8.28 43.37 13.29
C ALA A 42 -9.58 44.10 13.70
N THR A 43 -10.30 43.50 14.68
CA THR A 43 -11.50 43.95 15.44
C THR A 43 -12.85 43.52 14.83
N ASP A 44 -13.89 43.14 15.57
CA ASP A 44 -14.06 42.75 16.98
C ASP A 44 -15.47 42.15 17.13
N THR A 45 -15.67 41.52 18.27
CA THR A 45 -16.86 40.96 18.92
C THR A 45 -18.20 41.75 18.82
N LYS A 46 -19.30 40.97 18.63
CA LYS A 46 -20.77 41.08 18.92
C LYS A 46 -21.37 42.35 19.61
N PRO A 47 -22.66 42.69 19.34
CA PRO A 47 -23.74 42.45 20.34
C PRO A 47 -25.15 42.07 19.75
N ALA A 48 -26.10 41.73 20.65
CA ALA A 48 -27.53 41.40 20.45
C ALA A 48 -28.39 42.63 20.02
N ASP A 49 -29.66 42.60 19.54
CA ASP A 49 -30.90 42.09 20.17
C ASP A 49 -32.16 42.29 19.24
N ALA A 50 -33.30 41.67 19.63
CA ALA A 50 -34.73 42.03 19.37
C ALA A 50 -35.58 41.53 18.15
N LYS A 51 -36.41 40.51 18.46
CA LYS A 51 -37.90 40.35 18.33
C LYS A 51 -38.70 40.59 17.02
N SER A 52 -39.47 39.56 16.61
CA SER A 52 -40.95 39.49 16.39
C SER A 52 -41.28 38.22 15.56
N ALA A 53 -42.40 37.47 15.63
CA ALA A 53 -43.56 37.29 16.49
C ALA A 53 -44.16 35.89 16.13
N LYS A 54 -44.87 35.22 17.05
CA LYS A 54 -45.57 33.91 16.86
C LYS A 54 -47.06 34.15 16.54
N PRO A 55 -47.79 33.25 15.85
CA PRO A 55 -48.62 32.20 16.52
C PRO A 55 -48.75 30.91 15.64
N ALA A 56 -49.35 29.76 15.97
CA ALA A 56 -49.85 29.06 17.15
C ALA A 56 -50.29 27.63 16.70
N GLY A 57 -50.36 26.67 17.64
CA GLY A 57 -51.01 25.35 17.51
C GLY A 57 -50.04 24.19 17.21
N LYS A 58 -50.07 23.02 17.85
CA LYS A 58 -50.88 22.40 18.93
C LYS A 58 -50.01 21.23 19.51
N PRO A 59 -50.45 20.41 20.49
CA PRO A 59 -49.62 19.90 21.57
C PRO A 59 -48.88 18.58 21.28
N LYS A 60 -47.91 18.32 22.16
CA LYS A 60 -47.23 17.07 22.53
C LYS A 60 -47.85 15.78 21.95
N ASN A 61 -47.03 15.02 21.21
CA ASN A 61 -47.13 13.56 21.26
C ASN A 61 -46.07 13.05 22.23
N ASP A 62 -46.56 12.30 23.19
CA ASP A 62 -45.83 11.69 24.26
C ASP A 62 -44.81 10.69 23.72
N ILE A 63 -43.64 10.74 24.33
CA ILE A 63 -42.59 9.73 24.23
C ILE A 63 -43.15 8.49 24.95
N LEU A 64 -43.29 7.40 24.17
CA LEU A 64 -43.48 5.98 24.54
C LEU A 64 -44.74 5.33 23.96
N GLY A 65 -44.50 4.58 22.89
CA GLY A 65 -45.36 3.57 22.27
C GLY A 65 -44.85 3.39 20.85
N ASP A 66 -44.63 2.21 20.31
CA ASP A 66 -44.52 0.84 20.78
C ASP A 66 -43.70 0.15 19.66
N GLY A 67 -43.19 -1.04 19.93
CA GLY A 67 -42.34 -1.77 18.98
C GLY A 67 -42.97 -1.87 17.59
N SER A 68 -42.37 -1.21 16.61
CA SER A 68 -42.53 -1.55 15.20
C SER A 68 -41.20 -1.33 14.48
N ASP A 69 -40.59 -2.46 14.14
CA ASP A 69 -39.92 -2.67 12.86
C ASP A 69 -38.66 -1.84 12.58
N ASP A 70 -37.58 -2.15 13.32
CA ASP A 70 -36.21 -1.94 12.82
C ASP A 70 -35.81 -3.03 11.78
N GLY A 71 -36.80 -3.69 11.18
CA GLY A 71 -36.65 -4.70 10.14
C GLY A 71 -36.49 -4.05 8.77
N ASP A 72 -35.31 -4.22 8.20
CA ASP A 72 -34.91 -3.77 6.87
C ASP A 72 -34.67 -2.27 6.74
N LEU A 73 -33.43 -1.85 7.06
CA LEU A 73 -32.77 -0.84 6.24
C LEU A 73 -32.72 -1.38 4.81
N ILE A 74 -33.73 -1.06 4.01
CA ILE A 74 -33.78 -1.46 2.61
C ILE A 74 -32.61 -0.77 1.91
N LEU A 75 -31.55 -1.53 1.62
CA LEU A 75 -30.41 -1.10 0.81
C LEU A 75 -30.82 -1.03 -0.67
N GLU A 76 -31.86 -0.24 -0.99
CA GLU A 76 -32.52 -0.20 -2.30
C GLU A 76 -31.57 0.17 -3.45
N ASN A 77 -30.40 0.72 -3.13
CA ASN A 77 -29.41 1.16 -4.09
C ASN A 77 -28.05 0.49 -3.94
N GLU A 78 -27.91 -0.55 -3.10
CA GLU A 78 -26.62 -1.24 -2.95
C GLU A 78 -26.46 -2.40 -3.95
N ARG A 79 -25.35 -2.41 -4.68
CA ARG A 79 -25.00 -3.46 -5.63
C ARG A 79 -24.80 -4.73 -4.83
N VAL A 80 -25.45 -5.81 -5.28
CA VAL A 80 -25.26 -7.13 -4.71
C VAL A 80 -23.93 -7.69 -5.21
N SER A 81 -23.05 -8.04 -4.27
CA SER A 81 -21.82 -8.79 -4.58
C SER A 81 -22.19 -10.20 -5.03
N ILE A 82 -21.76 -10.59 -6.24
CA ILE A 82 -22.02 -11.92 -6.80
C ILE A 82 -20.81 -12.84 -6.67
N LYS A 83 -21.04 -14.15 -6.72
CA LYS A 83 -19.94 -15.11 -6.88
C LYS A 83 -19.40 -15.01 -8.31
N LEU A 84 -18.11 -14.73 -8.46
CA LEU A 84 -17.43 -14.72 -9.75
C LEU A 84 -16.85 -16.10 -10.03
N THR A 85 -17.18 -16.65 -11.19
CA THR A 85 -16.75 -17.96 -11.69
C THR A 85 -16.33 -17.85 -13.16
N PRO A 86 -15.59 -18.83 -13.70
CA PRO A 86 -15.17 -18.81 -15.10
C PRO A 86 -16.34 -18.74 -16.10
N GLU A 87 -17.53 -19.20 -15.70
CA GLU A 87 -18.72 -19.21 -16.55
C GLU A 87 -19.42 -17.84 -16.63
N ASN A 88 -19.28 -16.99 -15.60
CA ASN A 88 -20.00 -15.73 -15.50
C ASN A 88 -19.10 -14.49 -15.45
N ALA A 89 -17.78 -14.65 -15.40
CA ALA A 89 -16.82 -13.56 -15.27
C ALA A 89 -15.65 -13.75 -16.25
N THR A 90 -15.39 -12.75 -17.06
CA THR A 90 -14.26 -12.71 -18.00
C THR A 90 -13.37 -11.51 -17.69
N PHE A 91 -12.13 -11.77 -17.30
CA PHE A 91 -11.13 -10.74 -17.04
C PHE A 91 -10.30 -10.50 -18.30
N LYS A 92 -9.98 -9.24 -18.58
CA LYS A 92 -9.17 -8.85 -19.73
C LYS A 92 -8.21 -7.73 -19.34
N ARG A 93 -7.08 -7.66 -20.04
CA ARG A 93 -6.18 -6.51 -19.95
C ARG A 93 -6.73 -5.36 -20.80
N SER A 94 -7.02 -4.23 -20.15
CA SER A 94 -7.40 -2.98 -20.78
C SER A 94 -6.17 -2.07 -20.98
N GLY A 95 -6.38 -0.90 -21.60
CA GLY A 95 -5.32 0.08 -21.84
C GLY A 95 -4.63 0.53 -20.56
N GLY A 96 -3.30 0.69 -20.62
CA GLY A 96 -2.50 1.15 -19.48
C GLY A 96 -2.27 0.08 -18.39
N ASP A 97 -2.24 -1.21 -18.76
CA ASP A 97 -2.07 -2.35 -17.84
C ASP A 97 -3.15 -2.46 -16.76
N LEU A 98 -4.37 -2.06 -17.09
CA LEU A 98 -5.51 -2.16 -16.19
C LEU A 98 -6.25 -3.47 -16.40
N VAL A 99 -6.94 -3.93 -15.35
CA VAL A 99 -7.84 -5.08 -15.44
C VAL A 99 -9.26 -4.60 -15.69
N SER A 100 -9.88 -5.03 -16.79
CA SER A 100 -11.31 -4.90 -17.06
C SER A 100 -12.03 -6.21 -16.77
N LEU A 101 -13.32 -6.13 -16.47
CA LEU A 101 -14.15 -7.27 -16.13
C LEU A 101 -15.49 -7.20 -16.88
N ASP A 102 -15.82 -8.27 -17.59
CA ASP A 102 -17.17 -8.50 -18.10
C ASP A 102 -17.85 -9.57 -17.24
N ILE A 103 -19.09 -9.35 -16.82
CA ILE A 103 -19.87 -10.31 -16.03
C ILE A 103 -21.28 -10.54 -16.58
N ILE A 104 -21.89 -11.63 -16.13
CA ILE A 104 -23.34 -11.80 -16.09
C ILE A 104 -23.79 -11.54 -14.64
N ASN A 105 -24.62 -10.52 -14.41
CA ASN A 105 -25.06 -10.14 -13.07
C ASN A 105 -26.09 -11.14 -12.47
N ASP A 106 -26.54 -10.88 -11.24
CA ASP A 106 -27.54 -11.69 -10.53
C ASP A 106 -28.89 -11.80 -11.26
N LYS A 107 -29.20 -10.84 -12.15
CA LYS A 107 -30.39 -10.81 -12.99
C LYS A 107 -30.19 -11.52 -14.35
N GLY A 108 -29.00 -12.03 -14.64
CA GLY A 108 -28.68 -12.67 -15.91
C GLY A 108 -28.35 -11.68 -17.04
N GLU A 109 -28.12 -10.41 -16.73
CA GLU A 109 -27.82 -9.37 -17.72
C GLU A 109 -26.30 -9.14 -17.83
N PRO A 110 -25.78 -8.85 -19.04
CA PRO A 110 -24.36 -8.55 -19.23
C PRO A 110 -24.02 -7.18 -18.67
N GLU A 111 -22.89 -7.08 -17.97
CA GLU A 111 -22.36 -5.83 -17.43
C GLU A 111 -20.84 -5.78 -17.60
N SER A 112 -20.30 -4.62 -17.95
CA SER A 112 -18.87 -4.42 -18.22
C SER A 112 -18.28 -3.31 -17.37
N PHE A 113 -17.09 -3.58 -16.83
CA PHE A 113 -16.29 -2.65 -16.04
C PHE A 113 -14.98 -2.37 -16.76
N GLU A 114 -14.76 -1.10 -17.10
CA GLU A 114 -13.53 -0.66 -17.76
C GLU A 114 -12.28 -0.89 -16.90
N ARG A 115 -12.43 -0.73 -15.59
CA ARG A 115 -11.38 -0.96 -14.60
C ARG A 115 -11.97 -1.59 -13.34
N VAL A 116 -11.32 -2.63 -12.85
CA VAL A 116 -11.57 -3.22 -11.54
C VAL A 116 -10.28 -3.30 -10.73
N VAL A 117 -10.42 -3.46 -9.43
CA VAL A 117 -9.32 -3.72 -8.49
C VAL A 117 -9.60 -5.01 -7.73
N VAL A 118 -8.55 -5.77 -7.46
CA VAL A 118 -8.64 -7.06 -6.76
C VAL A 118 -8.03 -6.92 -5.37
N LEU A 119 -8.72 -7.40 -4.35
CA LEU A 119 -8.28 -7.38 -2.96
C LEU A 119 -8.34 -8.78 -2.36
N ARG A 120 -7.33 -9.13 -1.55
CA ARG A 120 -7.35 -10.32 -0.69
C ARG A 120 -8.19 -10.02 0.53
N SER A 121 -9.23 -10.83 0.79
CA SER A 121 -9.99 -10.75 2.04
C SER A 121 -9.18 -11.33 3.21
N PHE A 122 -8.37 -12.36 2.93
CA PHE A 122 -7.51 -13.05 3.91
C PHE A 122 -6.04 -13.09 3.43
N PRO A 123 -5.34 -11.94 3.44
CA PRO A 123 -4.02 -11.82 2.81
C PRO A 123 -2.93 -12.70 3.42
N VAL A 124 -3.09 -13.15 4.68
CA VAL A 124 -2.11 -13.99 5.38
C VAL A 124 -2.48 -15.47 5.28
N THR A 125 -3.70 -15.84 5.67
CA THR A 125 -4.11 -17.25 5.81
C THR A 125 -4.53 -17.89 4.49
N ASN A 126 -5.15 -17.13 3.58
CA ASN A 126 -5.70 -17.65 2.33
C ASN A 126 -5.48 -16.63 1.19
N PRO A 127 -4.22 -16.39 0.78
CA PRO A 127 -3.88 -15.31 -0.16
C PRO A 127 -4.45 -15.49 -1.57
N ASP A 128 -4.83 -16.71 -1.94
CA ASP A 128 -5.39 -17.07 -3.25
C ASP A 128 -6.88 -17.46 -3.18
N GLU A 129 -7.52 -17.19 -2.03
CA GLU A 129 -8.94 -17.44 -1.82
C GLU A 129 -9.67 -16.18 -1.37
N PHE A 130 -10.98 -16.13 -1.63
CA PHE A 130 -11.85 -15.02 -1.25
C PHE A 130 -11.29 -13.67 -1.73
N LEU A 131 -11.12 -13.55 -3.06
CA LEU A 131 -10.63 -12.33 -3.68
C LEU A 131 -11.83 -11.43 -4.02
N SER A 132 -11.89 -10.27 -3.37
CA SER A 132 -12.90 -9.25 -3.59
C SER A 132 -12.53 -8.46 -4.84
N VAL A 133 -13.41 -8.47 -5.84
CA VAL A 133 -13.28 -7.67 -7.05
C VAL A 133 -14.18 -6.46 -6.92
N ARG A 134 -13.62 -5.27 -7.08
CA ARG A 134 -14.28 -4.00 -6.78
C ARG A 134 -14.07 -2.99 -7.88
N GLU A 135 -14.94 -1.99 -7.92
CA GLU A 135 -14.63 -0.76 -8.63
C GLU A 135 -13.43 -0.04 -7.98
N PRO A 136 -12.69 0.80 -8.71
CA PRO A 136 -11.62 1.61 -8.14
C PRO A 136 -12.16 2.65 -7.14
N ASP A 137 -11.36 2.99 -6.14
CA ASP A 137 -11.68 4.08 -5.24
C ASP A 137 -11.70 5.42 -6.01
N SER A 138 -12.65 6.31 -5.67
CA SER A 138 -12.76 7.63 -6.29
C SER A 138 -13.01 8.73 -5.28
N LYS A 139 -12.53 9.95 -5.54
CA LYS A 139 -12.78 11.11 -4.66
C LYS A 139 -14.27 11.44 -4.51
N LYS A 140 -15.10 11.04 -5.47
CA LYS A 140 -16.55 11.33 -5.49
C LYS A 140 -17.37 10.30 -4.72
N GLN A 141 -17.01 9.02 -4.82
CA GLN A 141 -17.79 7.90 -4.26
C GLN A 141 -17.11 7.21 -3.08
N GLY A 142 -15.88 7.60 -2.73
CA GLY A 142 -15.11 6.98 -1.66
C GLY A 142 -14.60 5.61 -2.07
N ARG A 143 -14.83 4.61 -1.22
CA ARG A 143 -14.41 3.23 -1.46
C ARG A 143 -15.21 2.63 -2.60
N GLY A 144 -14.52 2.02 -3.56
CA GLY A 144 -15.16 1.34 -4.67
C GLY A 144 -16.07 0.20 -4.20
N ARG A 145 -17.21 0.08 -4.88
CA ARG A 145 -18.25 -0.91 -4.57
C ARG A 145 -17.76 -2.30 -4.93
N GLU A 146 -18.12 -3.30 -4.13
CA GLU A 146 -17.79 -4.68 -4.46
C GLU A 146 -18.67 -5.17 -5.62
N ILE A 147 -18.03 -5.67 -6.66
CA ILE A 147 -18.70 -6.24 -7.82
C ILE A 147 -19.03 -7.71 -7.56
N GLY A 148 -18.06 -8.43 -7.00
CA GLY A 148 -18.20 -9.83 -6.67
C GLY A 148 -16.97 -10.42 -6.00
N MET A 149 -17.05 -11.70 -5.69
CA MET A 149 -16.02 -12.44 -4.97
C MET A 149 -15.60 -13.68 -5.76
N ILE A 150 -14.30 -13.84 -5.96
CA ILE A 150 -13.69 -15.08 -6.44
C ILE A 150 -13.42 -15.96 -5.22
N ARG A 151 -13.94 -17.20 -5.22
CA ARG A 151 -13.71 -18.12 -4.11
C ARG A 151 -12.29 -18.71 -4.16
N TYR A 152 -11.88 -19.25 -5.30
CA TYR A 152 -10.56 -19.81 -5.51
C TYR A 152 -9.95 -19.26 -6.79
N MET A 153 -8.73 -18.70 -6.72
CA MET A 153 -8.00 -18.21 -7.90
C MET A 153 -7.83 -19.32 -8.96
N LYS A 154 -7.54 -20.53 -8.50
CA LYS A 154 -7.33 -21.73 -9.34
C LYS A 154 -8.53 -22.18 -10.17
N ASP A 155 -9.73 -21.64 -9.91
CA ASP A 155 -10.92 -21.96 -10.70
C ASP A 155 -10.83 -21.34 -12.10
N PHE A 156 -10.09 -20.24 -12.27
CA PHE A 156 -9.90 -19.54 -13.55
C PHE A 156 -8.75 -20.14 -14.37
N ASP A 157 -8.69 -19.81 -15.67
CA ASP A 157 -7.56 -20.22 -16.53
C ASP A 157 -6.23 -19.55 -16.14
N ALA A 158 -5.12 -20.12 -16.62
CA ALA A 158 -3.78 -19.66 -16.24
C ALA A 158 -3.49 -18.20 -16.64
N GLU A 159 -4.10 -17.72 -17.73
CA GLU A 159 -3.93 -16.34 -18.20
C GLU A 159 -4.62 -15.35 -17.24
N THR A 160 -5.86 -15.66 -16.85
CA THR A 160 -6.62 -14.90 -15.87
C THR A 160 -5.94 -14.93 -14.50
N GLN A 161 -5.44 -16.09 -14.07
CA GLN A 161 -4.68 -16.19 -12.82
C GLN A 161 -3.45 -15.28 -12.82
N ALA A 162 -2.66 -15.30 -13.89
CA ALA A 162 -1.49 -14.44 -14.03
C ALA A 162 -1.86 -12.95 -13.97
N LEU A 163 -2.93 -12.56 -14.66
CA LEU A 163 -3.43 -11.19 -14.67
C LEU A 163 -3.90 -10.73 -13.27
N LEU A 164 -4.62 -11.58 -12.54
CA LEU A 164 -5.06 -11.27 -11.18
C LEU A 164 -3.89 -11.21 -10.20
N LEU A 165 -2.91 -12.11 -10.33
CA LEU A 165 -1.68 -12.10 -9.53
C LEU A 165 -0.87 -10.83 -9.75
N GLU A 166 -0.70 -10.37 -10.99
CA GLU A 166 0.00 -9.11 -11.26
C GLU A 166 -0.68 -7.90 -10.61
N GLU A 167 -2.01 -7.82 -10.65
CA GLU A 167 -2.75 -6.72 -10.00
C GLU A 167 -2.60 -6.80 -8.46
N LEU A 168 -2.64 -8.00 -7.90
CA LEU A 168 -2.41 -8.23 -6.48
C LEU A 168 -0.97 -7.88 -6.08
N ASP A 169 0.03 -8.23 -6.88
CA ASP A 169 1.43 -7.95 -6.61
C ASP A 169 1.71 -6.44 -6.62
N ARG A 170 1.09 -5.70 -7.54
CA ARG A 170 1.14 -4.22 -7.55
C ARG A 170 0.54 -3.62 -6.28
N ARG A 171 -0.57 -4.18 -5.80
CA ARG A 171 -1.30 -3.65 -4.65
C ARG A 171 -0.67 -4.01 -3.31
N TYR A 172 -0.21 -5.24 -3.17
CA TYR A 172 0.33 -5.81 -1.93
C TYR A 172 1.86 -5.89 -1.96
N PHE A 173 2.51 -5.10 -2.81
CA PHE A 173 3.95 -5.06 -2.93
C PHE A 173 4.59 -4.78 -1.57
N THR A 174 5.25 -5.80 -1.02
CA THR A 174 5.91 -5.74 0.29
C THR A 174 7.35 -6.22 0.10
N PRO A 175 8.34 -5.30 0.07
CA PRO A 175 9.72 -5.68 -0.13
C PRO A 175 10.19 -6.68 0.92
N GLU A 176 10.77 -7.79 0.46
CA GLU A 176 11.38 -8.76 1.36
C GLU A 176 12.79 -8.33 1.69
N ILE A 177 13.11 -8.18 2.98
CA ILE A 177 14.46 -7.90 3.45
C ILE A 177 15.29 -9.17 3.30
N LYS A 178 16.38 -9.08 2.54
CA LYS A 178 17.36 -10.15 2.32
C LYS A 178 18.59 -10.01 3.20
N LYS A 179 18.91 -8.78 3.65
CA LYS A 179 20.05 -8.51 4.53
C LYS A 179 19.85 -7.22 5.32
N ILE A 180 20.31 -7.20 6.57
CA ILE A 180 20.38 -5.99 7.40
C ILE A 180 21.84 -5.57 7.51
N ASN A 181 22.20 -4.51 6.80
CA ASN A 181 23.55 -3.94 6.79
C ASN A 181 23.85 -3.27 8.13
N SER A 182 22.95 -2.40 8.60
CA SER A 182 23.10 -1.74 9.90
C SER A 182 21.76 -1.32 10.52
N VAL A 183 21.73 -1.27 11.85
CA VAL A 183 20.66 -0.67 12.65
C VAL A 183 21.32 0.28 13.64
N LYS A 184 20.91 1.56 13.65
CA LYS A 184 21.49 2.60 14.52
C LYS A 184 20.41 3.25 15.34
N ASP A 185 20.56 3.26 16.66
CA ASP A 185 19.69 4.00 17.57
C ASP A 185 20.15 5.47 17.67
N LYS A 186 19.23 6.39 17.44
CA LYS A 186 19.45 7.81 17.68
C LYS A 186 18.14 8.47 18.12
N PHE A 187 18.15 9.02 19.35
CA PHE A 187 17.01 9.71 19.96
C PHE A 187 15.72 8.86 20.02
N GLY A 188 15.84 7.55 20.24
CA GLY A 188 14.68 6.65 20.33
C GLY A 188 14.10 6.24 18.98
N TYR A 189 14.77 6.59 17.88
CA TYR A 189 14.50 6.10 16.54
C TYR A 189 15.59 5.13 16.09
N LEU A 190 15.19 4.09 15.40
CA LEU A 190 16.09 3.13 14.78
C LEU A 190 16.20 3.44 13.29
N TYR A 191 17.41 3.67 12.82
CA TYR A 191 17.74 3.86 11.42
C TYR A 191 18.24 2.55 10.85
N TRP A 192 17.50 1.98 9.91
CA TRP A 192 17.78 0.71 9.28
C TRP A 192 18.38 0.94 7.89
N ASP A 193 19.43 0.21 7.58
CA ASP A 193 20.00 0.09 6.23
C ASP A 193 19.92 -1.38 5.83
N VAL A 194 19.13 -1.67 4.80
CA VAL A 194 18.80 -3.03 4.38
C VAL A 194 18.95 -3.23 2.89
N VAL A 195 19.14 -4.48 2.49
CA VAL A 195 18.98 -4.94 1.11
C VAL A 195 17.65 -5.66 1.01
N THR A 196 16.82 -5.28 0.04
CA THR A 196 15.51 -5.89 -0.22
C THR A 196 15.44 -6.49 -1.62
N THR A 197 14.36 -7.21 -1.93
CA THR A 197 14.04 -7.67 -3.29
C THR A 197 13.89 -6.54 -4.31
N ALA A 198 13.63 -5.30 -3.88
CA ALA A 198 13.57 -4.11 -4.72
C ALA A 198 14.82 -3.21 -4.60
N GLY A 199 15.91 -3.73 -4.06
CA GLY A 199 17.18 -3.01 -3.91
C GLY A 199 17.40 -2.48 -2.49
N ASN A 200 18.40 -1.60 -2.37
CA ASN A 200 18.82 -1.09 -1.06
C ASN A 200 17.88 0.01 -0.58
N VAL A 201 17.46 -0.09 0.68
CA VAL A 201 16.51 0.85 1.29
C VAL A 201 17.02 1.24 2.68
N THR A 202 16.87 2.52 2.99
CA THR A 202 17.05 3.05 4.34
C THR A 202 15.69 3.48 4.85
N PHE A 203 15.29 2.99 6.02
CA PHE A 203 14.01 3.35 6.65
C PHE A 203 14.19 3.60 8.14
N VAL A 204 13.19 4.24 8.75
CA VAL A 204 13.22 4.64 10.16
C VAL A 204 12.08 3.98 10.90
N LEU A 205 12.39 3.39 12.06
CA LEU A 205 11.39 2.90 13.02
C LEU A 205 11.37 3.78 14.24
N ASN A 206 10.16 4.10 14.71
CA ASN A 206 9.94 4.38 16.12
C ASN A 206 9.48 3.08 16.81
N ASN A 207 9.62 3.00 18.13
CA ASN A 207 9.10 1.91 18.97
C ASN A 207 9.16 0.49 18.32
N PRO A 208 10.35 -0.13 18.22
CA PRO A 208 10.53 -1.40 17.52
C PRO A 208 9.59 -2.51 18.01
N PHE A 209 9.30 -2.58 19.31
CA PHE A 209 8.46 -3.63 19.90
C PHE A 209 6.99 -3.59 19.46
N SER A 210 6.48 -2.45 18.97
CA SER A 210 5.13 -2.39 18.41
C SER A 210 5.09 -2.54 16.90
N ASN A 211 6.19 -2.20 16.23
CA ASN A 211 6.29 -2.08 14.78
C ASN A 211 6.94 -3.28 14.10
N ILE A 212 7.61 -4.13 14.86
CA ILE A 212 8.10 -5.44 14.45
C ILE A 212 7.15 -6.49 15.02
N ARG A 213 6.59 -7.33 14.16
CA ARG A 213 5.65 -8.40 14.57
C ARG A 213 5.98 -9.71 13.89
N ILE A 214 5.84 -10.80 14.63
CA ILE A 214 5.89 -12.16 14.10
C ILE A 214 4.45 -12.59 13.77
N LEU A 215 4.23 -13.08 12.56
CA LEU A 215 2.97 -13.67 12.13
C LEU A 215 2.85 -15.14 12.57
N GLU A 216 1.64 -15.69 12.51
CA GLU A 216 1.38 -17.09 12.88
C GLU A 216 2.17 -18.11 12.05
N ASP A 217 2.53 -17.75 10.82
CA ASP A 217 3.35 -18.56 9.92
C ASP A 217 4.87 -18.34 10.10
N GLY A 218 5.27 -17.58 11.12
CA GLY A 218 6.67 -17.30 11.46
C GLY A 218 7.30 -16.12 10.71
N ARG A 219 6.61 -15.53 9.73
CA ARG A 219 7.14 -14.36 9.01
C ARG A 219 7.27 -13.15 9.93
N ILE A 220 8.32 -12.35 9.76
CA ILE A 220 8.48 -11.09 10.49
C ILE A 220 8.03 -9.94 9.59
N ILE A 221 7.08 -9.14 10.08
CA ILE A 221 6.66 -7.89 9.45
C ILE A 221 7.24 -6.70 10.20
N ILE A 222 7.74 -5.72 9.45
CA ILE A 222 8.30 -4.48 9.96
C ILE A 222 7.55 -3.32 9.31
N ASN A 223 6.94 -2.45 10.13
CA ASN A 223 6.30 -1.22 9.66
C ASN A 223 7.19 -0.02 10.01
N ASP A 224 7.52 0.81 9.03
CA ASP A 224 8.28 2.03 9.27
C ASP A 224 7.37 3.22 9.65
N VAL A 225 7.99 4.36 9.97
CA VAL A 225 7.26 5.59 10.34
C VAL A 225 6.44 6.19 9.20
N ASP A 226 6.77 5.88 7.95
CA ASP A 226 6.10 6.39 6.74
C ASP A 226 4.96 5.45 6.30
N GLY A 227 4.76 4.32 6.98
CA GLY A 227 3.74 3.31 6.68
C GLY A 227 4.17 2.27 5.64
N ASN A 228 5.45 2.25 5.25
CA ASN A 228 5.98 1.18 4.41
C ASN A 228 6.08 -0.10 5.23
N VAL A 229 5.74 -1.21 4.57
CA VAL A 229 5.77 -2.54 5.17
C VAL A 229 6.90 -3.34 4.53
N PHE A 230 7.71 -3.96 5.36
CA PHE A 230 8.78 -4.87 4.96
C PHE A 230 8.55 -6.25 5.57
N THR A 231 9.07 -7.30 4.95
CA THR A 231 8.91 -8.67 5.47
C THR A 231 10.23 -9.45 5.45
N ILE A 232 10.42 -10.32 6.43
CA ILE A 232 11.40 -11.42 6.40
C ILE A 232 10.60 -12.71 6.36
N LEU A 233 10.62 -13.41 5.22
CA LEU A 233 9.75 -14.57 4.97
C LEU A 233 10.16 -15.81 5.75
N GLU A 234 11.46 -16.10 5.79
CA GLU A 234 11.98 -17.31 6.43
C GLU A 234 13.09 -16.92 7.41
N PRO A 235 12.75 -16.53 8.65
CA PRO A 235 13.75 -16.11 9.63
C PRO A 235 14.84 -17.15 9.88
N ASP A 236 14.49 -18.44 9.80
CA ASP A 236 15.43 -19.56 9.97
C ASP A 236 16.49 -19.66 8.86
N LYS A 237 16.18 -19.14 7.65
CA LYS A 237 17.10 -19.09 6.51
C LYS A 237 17.71 -17.71 6.32
N PHE A 238 17.37 -16.76 7.20
CA PHE A 238 17.86 -15.41 7.13
C PHE A 238 19.34 -15.36 7.51
N ASP A 239 20.09 -14.41 6.93
CA ASP A 239 21.51 -14.24 7.25
C ASP A 239 21.72 -14.11 8.77
N PRO A 240 22.51 -14.99 9.43
CA PRO A 240 22.60 -15.00 10.89
C PRO A 240 23.08 -13.67 11.49
N ALA A 241 23.98 -12.97 10.79
CA ALA A 241 24.48 -11.67 11.21
C ALA A 241 23.40 -10.59 11.13
N SER A 242 22.48 -10.70 10.17
CA SER A 242 21.29 -9.86 10.04
C SER A 242 20.25 -10.24 11.10
N PHE A 243 19.96 -11.53 11.28
CA PHE A 243 18.99 -12.01 12.26
C PHE A 243 19.32 -11.53 13.67
N LYS A 244 20.59 -11.61 14.08
CA LYS A 244 21.06 -11.10 15.37
C LYS A 244 20.76 -9.61 15.61
N LYS A 245 20.66 -8.80 14.56
CA LYS A 245 20.32 -7.36 14.69
C LYS A 245 18.84 -7.13 14.96
N ILE A 246 17.97 -8.03 14.49
CA ILE A 246 16.53 -7.94 14.70
C ILE A 246 16.05 -8.74 15.92
N GLU A 247 16.77 -9.81 16.28
CA GLU A 247 16.47 -10.72 17.41
C GLU A 247 16.21 -9.98 18.73
N ILE A 248 16.91 -8.88 18.98
CA ILE A 248 16.73 -8.06 20.20
C ILE A 248 15.39 -7.31 20.27
N TYR A 249 14.62 -7.30 19.18
CA TYR A 249 13.33 -6.62 19.05
C TYR A 249 12.16 -7.59 18.84
N LEU A 250 12.43 -8.90 18.76
CA LEU A 250 11.44 -9.98 18.65
C LEU A 250 11.02 -10.46 20.04
#